data_AF-A0A0N4ZKQ7-F1
#
_entry.id   AF-A0A0N4ZKQ7-F1
#
_cell.length_a   1.000
_cell.length_b   1.000
_cell.length_c   1.000
_cell.angle_alpha   90.00
_cell.angle_beta   90.00
_cell.angle_gamma   90.00
#
_symmetry.space_group_name_H-M   'P 1'
#
loop_
_entity.id
_entity.type
_entity.pdbx_description
1 polymer ?
#
loop_
_entity_poly.entity_id
_entity_poly.type
_entity_poly.pdbx_seq_one_letter_code
_entity_poly.pdbx_strand_id
1 'polypeptide(L)'
;MDIGHIIDEKISPENLQHFRRLYMNEAMAGEVSPNTQFSYAHALLKSTKNDVKDGITLLEEFLKRNEESIPKRDIVYYLAVGYTKLTDYDKALMYVDHLLSVEENNRQAIELKKCIVKRMKSSGLWGAAIIGAGVIGVAGLTLSAIFSGKK
;
A
#
# COMPACT_ATOMS: atom_id res chain seq x y z
N MET A 1 12.29 -10.05 3.56
CA MET A 1 12.24 -8.81 4.38
C MET A 1 10.91 -8.88 5.10
N ASP A 2 10.80 -8.61 6.41
CA ASP A 2 9.48 -8.68 7.03
C ASP A 2 8.64 -7.49 6.59
N ILE A 3 7.77 -7.68 5.58
CA ILE A 3 6.91 -6.61 5.04
C ILE A 3 5.95 -6.06 6.11
N GLY A 4 5.64 -6.84 7.16
CA GLY A 4 4.90 -6.33 8.30
C GLY A 4 5.58 -5.13 8.95
N HIS A 5 6.92 -5.17 9.08
CA HIS A 5 7.70 -4.06 9.60
C HIS A 5 7.56 -2.79 8.74
N ILE A 6 7.50 -2.90 7.41
CA ILE A 6 7.34 -1.74 6.51
C ILE A 6 5.99 -1.04 6.73
N ILE A 7 4.93 -1.82 6.92
CA ILE A 7 3.58 -1.29 7.13
C ILE A 7 3.43 -0.69 8.53
N ASP A 8 4.10 -1.26 9.53
CA ASP A 8 3.97 -0.80 10.93
C ASP A 8 5.05 0.21 11.32
N GLU A 9 6.00 0.51 10.43
CA GLU A 9 7.03 1.52 10.64
C GLU A 9 6.40 2.88 10.95
N LYS A 10 6.93 3.54 11.98
CA LYS A 10 6.55 4.88 12.41
C LYS A 10 7.71 5.84 12.22
N ILE A 11 7.39 7.05 11.77
CA ILE A 11 8.35 8.15 11.67
C ILE A 11 8.32 9.00 12.94
N SER A 12 9.48 9.54 13.34
CA SER A 12 9.54 10.50 14.44
C SER A 12 9.00 11.87 14.00
N PRO A 13 8.44 12.68 14.92
CA PRO A 13 7.96 14.02 14.61
C PRO A 13 9.03 14.91 13.98
N GLU A 14 10.28 14.79 14.42
CA GLU A 14 11.41 15.58 13.93
C GLU A 14 11.74 15.25 12.47
N ASN A 15 11.76 13.94 12.15
CA ASN A 15 12.00 13.48 10.78
C ASN A 15 10.84 13.87 9.85
N LEU A 16 9.59 13.74 10.31
CA LEU A 16 8.44 14.19 9.53
C LEU A 16 8.50 15.70 9.26
N GLN A 17 8.87 16.50 10.27
CA GLN A 17 9.03 17.93 10.12
C GLN A 17 10.16 18.29 9.15
N HIS A 18 11.25 17.50 9.14
CA HIS A 18 12.34 17.67 8.18
C HIS A 18 11.85 17.52 6.73
N PHE A 19 11.16 16.42 6.40
CA PHE A 19 10.61 16.20 5.05
C PHE A 19 9.54 17.25 4.68
N ARG A 20 8.68 17.61 5.63
CA ARG A 20 7.67 18.68 5.43
C ARG A 20 8.35 20.00 5.05
N ARG A 21 9.42 20.38 5.74
CA ARG A 21 10.15 21.62 5.45
C ARG A 21 10.79 21.60 4.07
N LEU A 22 11.41 20.49 3.66
CA LEU A 22 11.98 20.36 2.32
C LEU A 22 10.90 20.53 1.24
N TYR A 23 9.78 19.84 1.39
CA TYR A 23 8.65 19.95 0.47
C TYR A 23 8.10 21.38 0.39
N MET A 24 7.86 22.02 1.54
CA MET A 24 7.30 23.38 1.56
C MET A 24 8.25 24.41 0.97
N ASN A 25 9.56 24.28 1.21
CA ASN A 25 10.56 25.19 0.63
C ASN A 25 10.58 25.12 -0.89
N GLU A 26 10.55 23.91 -1.46
CA GLU A 26 10.50 23.73 -2.92
C GLU A 26 9.15 24.20 -3.50
N ALA A 27 8.04 23.88 -2.83
CA ALA A 27 6.71 24.35 -3.24
C ALA A 27 6.63 25.88 -3.27
N MET A 28 7.24 26.57 -2.30
CA MET A 28 7.33 28.03 -2.28
C MET A 28 8.24 28.59 -3.38
N ALA A 29 9.23 27.81 -3.84
CA ALA A 29 10.08 28.17 -4.96
C ALA A 29 9.40 27.96 -6.33
N GLY A 30 8.22 27.33 -6.36
CA GLY A 30 7.35 27.21 -7.54
C GLY A 30 7.27 25.80 -8.14
N GLU A 31 8.20 24.91 -7.79
CA GLU A 31 8.21 23.54 -8.29
C GLU A 31 8.80 22.60 -7.23
N VAL A 32 8.15 21.46 -7.00
CA VAL A 32 8.65 20.40 -6.11
C VAL A 32 9.33 19.33 -6.93
N SER A 33 10.56 19.00 -6.56
CA SER A 33 11.30 17.94 -7.22
C SER A 33 10.64 16.57 -6.97
N PRO A 34 10.79 15.63 -7.93
CA PRO A 34 10.15 14.33 -7.81
C PRO A 34 10.57 13.54 -6.55
N ASN A 35 11.86 13.61 -6.22
CA ASN A 35 12.44 12.97 -5.05
C ASN A 35 11.90 13.57 -3.74
N THR A 36 11.74 14.89 -3.66
CA THR A 36 11.23 15.57 -2.47
C THR A 36 9.75 15.24 -2.26
N GLN A 37 8.93 15.27 -3.32
CA GLN A 37 7.52 14.87 -3.22
C GLN A 37 7.38 13.41 -2.79
N PHE A 38 8.13 12.49 -3.42
CA PHE A 38 8.08 11.08 -3.07
C PHE A 38 8.53 10.81 -1.63
N SER A 39 9.65 11.43 -1.20
CA SER A 39 10.18 11.28 0.16
C SER A 39 9.21 11.80 1.21
N TYR A 40 8.57 12.95 0.94
CA TYR A 40 7.57 13.50 1.83
C TYR A 40 6.31 12.64 1.90
N ALA A 41 5.81 12.15 0.76
CA ALA A 41 4.67 11.23 0.74
C ALA A 41 4.98 9.94 1.51
N HIS A 42 6.16 9.34 1.32
CA HIS A 42 6.60 8.16 2.05
C HIS A 42 6.70 8.41 3.57
N ALA A 43 7.17 9.60 3.99
CA ALA A 43 7.18 10.00 5.39
C ALA A 43 5.75 10.11 5.97
N LEU A 44 4.82 10.70 5.22
CA LEU A 44 3.41 10.81 5.62
C LEU A 44 2.74 9.44 5.80
N LEU A 45 3.05 8.45 4.96
CA LEU A 45 2.55 7.08 5.11
C LEU A 45 2.96 6.45 6.46
N LYS A 46 4.04 6.91 7.09
CA LYS A 46 4.52 6.40 8.39
C LYS A 46 3.98 7.17 9.60
N SER A 47 3.10 8.15 9.38
CA SER A 47 2.58 9.05 10.41
C SER A 47 1.13 8.69 10.81
N THR A 48 0.28 9.69 11.06
CA THR A 48 -1.12 9.52 11.47
C THR A 48 -2.02 9.06 10.32
N LYS A 49 -3.23 8.57 10.62
CA LYS A 49 -4.21 8.21 9.57
C LYS A 49 -4.57 9.37 8.64
N ASN A 50 -4.53 10.61 9.13
CA ASN A 50 -4.79 11.79 8.30
C ASN A 50 -3.60 12.05 7.37
N ASP A 51 -2.38 12.04 7.91
CA ASP A 51 -1.17 12.16 7.10
C ASP A 51 -1.09 11.06 6.02
N VAL A 52 -1.48 9.83 6.33
CA VAL A 52 -1.52 8.73 5.34
C VAL A 52 -2.42 9.08 4.15
N LYS A 53 -3.57 9.73 4.37
CA LYS A 53 -4.45 10.17 3.26
C LYS A 53 -3.78 11.24 2.40
N ASP A 54 -3.08 12.17 3.03
CA ASP A 54 -2.34 13.21 2.31
C ASP A 54 -1.19 12.59 1.50
N GLY A 55 -0.46 11.63 2.09
CA GLY A 55 0.60 10.88 1.41
C GLY A 55 0.08 10.07 0.21
N ILE A 56 -1.07 9.42 0.33
CA ILE A 56 -1.72 8.74 -0.79
C ILE A 56 -2.07 9.73 -1.90
N THR A 57 -2.65 10.88 -1.55
CA THR A 57 -3.02 11.93 -2.51
C THR A 57 -1.79 12.40 -3.29
N LEU A 58 -0.68 12.68 -2.60
CA LEU A 58 0.58 13.08 -3.23
C LEU A 58 1.14 11.99 -4.16
N LEU A 59 1.02 10.71 -3.81
CA LEU A 59 1.47 9.60 -4.66
C LEU A 59 0.57 9.42 -5.89
N GLU A 60 -0.74 9.58 -5.76
CA GLU A 60 -1.69 9.51 -6.89
C GLU A 60 -1.50 10.68 -7.86
N GLU A 61 -1.25 11.89 -7.36
CA GLU A 61 -0.86 13.05 -8.18
C GLU A 61 0.46 12.79 -8.90
N PHE A 62 1.45 12.27 -8.18
CA PHE A 62 2.75 11.92 -8.75
C PHE A 62 2.60 10.89 -9.89
N LEU A 63 1.78 9.85 -9.69
CA LEU A 63 1.53 8.81 -10.69
C LEU A 63 0.88 9.38 -11.97
N LYS A 64 -0.01 10.38 -11.84
CA LYS A 64 -0.69 11.03 -12.97
C LYS A 64 0.23 11.88 -13.83
N ARG A 65 1.26 12.50 -13.23
CA ARG A 65 2.21 13.35 -13.98
C ARG A 65 3.11 12.55 -14.91
N ASN A 66 3.12 11.21 -14.79
CA ASN A 66 3.89 10.29 -15.65
C ASN A 66 5.39 10.64 -15.72
N GLU A 67 5.96 11.16 -14.63
CA GLU A 67 7.39 11.47 -14.54
C GLU A 67 8.21 10.17 -14.49
N GLU A 68 9.28 10.10 -15.28
CA GLU A 68 10.15 8.90 -15.38
C GLU A 68 11.16 8.80 -14.24
N SER A 69 11.33 9.85 -13.45
CA SER A 69 12.36 9.94 -12.40
C SER A 69 12.16 8.97 -11.25
N ILE A 70 10.92 8.59 -10.95
CA ILE A 70 10.60 7.58 -9.94
C ILE A 70 9.91 6.41 -10.63
N PRO A 71 10.37 5.16 -10.45
CA PRO A 71 9.72 4.00 -11.04
C PRO A 71 8.25 3.91 -10.63
N LYS A 72 7.33 3.80 -11.60
CA LYS A 72 5.88 3.65 -11.36
C LYS A 72 5.57 2.49 -10.41
N ARG A 73 6.35 1.41 -10.48
CA ARG A 73 6.22 0.25 -9.59
C ARG A 73 6.40 0.61 -8.11
N ASP A 74 7.32 1.54 -7.80
CA ASP A 74 7.61 1.93 -6.42
C ASP A 74 6.43 2.75 -5.87
N ILE A 75 5.87 3.63 -6.70
CA ILE A 75 4.69 4.43 -6.35
C ILE A 75 3.47 3.53 -6.12
N VAL A 76 3.21 2.58 -7.03
CA VAL A 76 2.12 1.59 -6.90
C VAL A 76 2.29 0.74 -5.65
N TYR A 77 3.53 0.32 -5.34
CA TYR A 77 3.83 -0.42 -4.12
C TYR A 77 3.49 0.40 -2.86
N TYR A 78 3.91 1.67 -2.78
CA TYR A 78 3.61 2.53 -1.65
C TYR A 78 2.13 2.94 -1.55
N LEU A 79 1.39 3.03 -2.66
CA LEU A 79 -0.06 3.18 -2.66
C LEU A 79 -0.73 1.97 -1.99
N ALA A 80 -0.33 0.75 -2.34
CA ALA A 80 -0.84 -0.46 -1.68
C ALA A 80 -0.55 -0.45 -0.17
N VAL A 81 0.66 -0.02 0.26
CA VAL A 81 1.00 0.15 1.67
C VAL A 81 0.09 1.18 2.36
N GLY A 82 -0.13 2.35 1.73
CA GLY A 82 -0.97 3.41 2.26
C GLY A 82 -2.42 2.97 2.47
N TYR A 83 -3.04 2.35 1.45
CA TYR A 83 -4.40 1.84 1.55
C TYR A 83 -4.53 0.70 2.58
N THR A 84 -3.49 -0.13 2.73
CA THR A 84 -3.44 -1.14 3.81
C THR A 84 -3.49 -0.50 5.20
N LYS A 85 -2.76 0.60 5.42
CA LYS A 85 -2.78 1.35 6.69
C LYS A 85 -4.13 2.01 6.97
N LEU A 86 -4.88 2.37 5.92
CA LEU A 86 -6.25 2.88 6.02
C LEU A 86 -7.30 1.78 6.16
N THR A 87 -6.90 0.50 6.19
CA THR A 87 -7.80 -0.68 6.18
C THR A 87 -8.73 -0.73 4.97
N ASP A 88 -8.39 -0.02 3.89
CA ASP A 88 -9.04 -0.09 2.59
C ASP A 88 -8.36 -1.21 1.78
N TYR A 89 -8.65 -2.45 2.19
CA TYR A 89 -7.98 -3.63 1.65
C TYR A 89 -8.33 -3.89 0.18
N ASP A 90 -9.49 -3.45 -0.29
CA ASP A 90 -9.91 -3.59 -1.67
C ASP A 90 -8.99 -2.81 -2.61
N LYS A 91 -8.76 -1.52 -2.31
CA LYS A 91 -7.79 -0.72 -3.08
C LYS A 91 -6.36 -1.21 -2.91
N ALA A 92 -5.98 -1.64 -1.71
CA ALA A 92 -4.64 -2.19 -1.48
C ALA A 92 -4.38 -3.43 -2.35
N LEU A 93 -5.36 -4.34 -2.44
CA LEU A 93 -5.30 -5.52 -3.31
C LEU A 93 -5.29 -5.14 -4.79
N MET A 94 -6.11 -4.19 -5.21
CA MET A 94 -6.13 -3.69 -6.58
C MET A 94 -4.74 -3.20 -7.03
N TYR A 95 -4.06 -2.38 -6.21
CA TYR A 95 -2.73 -1.86 -6.54
C TYR A 95 -1.66 -2.96 -6.58
N VAL A 96 -1.62 -3.85 -5.58
CA VAL A 96 -0.60 -4.91 -5.55
C VAL A 96 -0.82 -5.97 -6.64
N ASP A 97 -2.07 -6.24 -7.01
CA ASP A 97 -2.40 -7.16 -8.10
C ASP A 97 -2.02 -6.58 -9.46
N HIS A 98 -2.22 -5.27 -9.65
CA HIS A 98 -1.73 -4.59 -10.85
C HIS A 98 -0.20 -4.61 -10.93
N LEU A 99 0.50 -4.42 -9.81
CA LEU A 99 1.96 -4.53 -9.79
C LEU A 99 2.42 -5.95 -10.18
N LEU A 100 1.75 -6.98 -9.64
CA LEU A 100 2.08 -8.38 -9.92
C LEU A 100 1.68 -8.83 -11.33
N SER A 101 0.70 -8.19 -11.99
CA SER A 101 0.38 -8.51 -13.38
C SER A 101 1.44 -8.02 -14.37
N VAL A 102 2.26 -7.05 -13.96
CA VAL A 102 3.39 -6.53 -14.75
C VAL A 102 4.71 -7.20 -14.33
N GLU A 103 4.92 -7.39 -13.02
CA GLU A 103 6.13 -7.99 -12.45
C GLU A 103 5.79 -9.24 -11.61
N GLU A 104 5.42 -10.34 -12.27
CA GLU A 104 4.94 -11.57 -11.61
C GLU A 104 5.90 -12.14 -10.55
N ASN A 105 7.21 -11.96 -10.74
CA ASN A 105 8.26 -12.49 -9.86
C ASN A 105 8.72 -11.49 -8.79
N ASN A 106 8.04 -10.35 -8.63
CA ASN A 106 8.39 -9.34 -7.64
C ASN A 106 8.11 -9.86 -6.21
N ARG A 107 9.18 -10.32 -5.54
CA ARG A 107 9.11 -10.89 -4.19
C ARG A 107 8.50 -9.93 -3.16
N GLN A 108 8.81 -8.63 -3.25
CA GLN A 108 8.28 -7.63 -2.32
C GLN A 108 6.76 -7.47 -2.50
N ALA A 109 6.28 -7.40 -3.74
CA ALA A 109 4.84 -7.31 -4.03
C ALA A 109 4.09 -8.59 -3.62
N ILE A 110 4.67 -9.77 -3.83
CA ILE A 110 4.11 -11.06 -3.37
C ILE A 110 3.97 -11.07 -1.85
N GLU A 111 5.02 -10.68 -1.12
CA GLU A 111 5.00 -10.62 0.34
C GLU A 111 4.01 -9.58 0.86
N LEU A 112 3.90 -8.41 0.20
CA LEU A 112 2.90 -7.39 0.52
C LEU A 112 1.47 -7.90 0.34
N LYS A 113 1.17 -8.55 -0.79
CA LYS A 113 -0.15 -9.18 -1.04
C LYS A 113 -0.51 -10.18 0.06
N LYS A 114 0.44 -11.05 0.44
CA LYS A 114 0.25 -12.00 1.56
C LYS A 114 -0.06 -11.27 2.87
N CYS A 115 0.65 -10.18 3.16
CA CYS A 115 0.41 -9.37 4.36
C CYS A 115 -0.99 -8.73 4.36
N ILE A 116 -1.40 -8.14 3.23
CA ILE A 116 -2.73 -7.53 3.04
C ILE A 116 -3.83 -8.56 3.30
N VAL A 117 -3.76 -9.73 2.63
CA VAL A 117 -4.74 -10.80 2.80
C VAL A 117 -4.80 -11.28 4.25
N LYS A 118 -3.65 -11.42 4.91
CA LYS A 118 -3.59 -11.81 6.33
C LYS A 118 -4.30 -10.78 7.22
N ARG A 119 -4.02 -9.48 7.04
CA ARG A 119 -4.66 -8.40 7.81
C ARG A 119 -6.16 -8.32 7.54
N MET A 120 -6.59 -8.41 6.28
CA MET A 120 -8.00 -8.44 5.87
C MET A 120 -8.77 -9.58 6.55
N LYS A 121 -8.19 -10.79 6.59
CA LYS A 121 -8.75 -11.94 7.31
C LYS A 121 -8.87 -11.67 8.81
N SER A 122 -7.81 -11.18 9.44
CA SER A 122 -7.79 -10.87 10.86
C SER A 122 -8.75 -9.74 11.25
N SER A 123 -9.06 -8.81 10.34
CA SER A 123 -10.04 -7.74 10.59
C SER A 123 -11.50 -8.16 10.42
N GLY A 124 -11.79 -9.39 9.97
CA GLY A 124 -13.15 -9.86 9.72
C GLY A 124 -13.81 -9.29 8.46
N LEU A 125 -13.09 -8.48 7.68
CA LEU A 125 -13.57 -7.87 6.42
C LEU A 125 -13.62 -8.87 5.26
N TRP A 126 -13.19 -10.12 5.49
CA TRP A 126 -13.13 -11.18 4.50
C TRP A 126 -14.51 -11.65 4.00
N GLY A 127 -15.59 -11.36 4.74
CA GLY A 127 -16.95 -11.82 4.42
C GLY A 127 -17.67 -11.05 3.31
N ALA A 128 -17.18 -9.86 2.92
CA ALA A 128 -17.83 -9.01 1.92
C ALA A 128 -17.00 -8.80 0.63
N ALA A 129 -15.68 -9.01 0.69
CA ALA A 129 -14.76 -8.75 -0.41
C ALA A 129 -14.09 -10.03 -0.91
N ILE A 130 -14.81 -10.82 -1.71
CA ILE A 130 -14.17 -11.80 -2.60
C ILE A 130 -13.84 -11.05 -3.88
N ILE A 131 -12.74 -10.30 -3.88
CA ILE A 131 -12.16 -9.84 -5.15
C ILE A 131 -11.51 -11.08 -5.78
N GLY A 132 -12.21 -11.60 -6.80
CA GLY A 132 -11.87 -12.84 -7.48
C GLY A 132 -10.52 -12.76 -8.18
N ALA A 133 -9.52 -13.46 -7.63
CA ALA A 133 -8.45 -14.15 -8.35
C ALA A 133 -7.58 -14.94 -7.34
N GLY A 134 -8.07 -16.11 -6.95
CA GLY A 134 -7.19 -17.25 -6.61
C GLY A 134 -6.20 -17.10 -5.45
N VAL A 135 -6.58 -16.59 -4.28
CA VAL A 135 -5.77 -16.84 -3.06
C VAL A 135 -6.22 -18.14 -2.38
N ILE A 136 -5.94 -19.26 -3.04
CA ILE A 136 -5.93 -20.60 -2.42
C ILE A 136 -4.50 -20.87 -1.93
N GLY A 137 -4.34 -21.15 -0.64
CA GLY A 137 -3.10 -21.62 0.00
C GLY A 137 -2.24 -20.50 0.63
N VAL A 138 -1.73 -20.57 1.86
CA VAL A 138 -1.40 -21.70 2.74
C VAL A 138 -1.61 -21.26 4.20
N ALA A 139 -2.65 -21.78 4.84
CA ALA A 139 -2.74 -21.99 6.29
C ALA A 139 -3.93 -22.93 6.49
N GLY A 140 -3.65 -24.17 6.89
CA GLY A 140 -4.59 -25.28 6.84
C GLY A 140 -5.83 -25.08 7.71
N LEU A 141 -6.91 -24.62 7.09
CA LEU A 141 -8.26 -24.83 7.58
C LEU A 141 -9.05 -25.45 6.43
N THR A 142 -9.30 -26.75 6.57
CA THR A 142 -10.19 -27.53 5.72
C THR A 142 -11.56 -26.86 5.71
N LEU A 143 -11.97 -26.32 4.56
CA LEU A 143 -13.37 -26.03 4.28
C LEU A 143 -14.10 -27.36 4.02
N SER A 144 -14.18 -28.21 5.04
CA SER A 144 -15.05 -29.38 5.09
C SER A 144 -16.40 -28.96 5.69
N ALA A 145 -17.10 -28.08 4.99
CA ALA A 145 -18.52 -27.74 5.17
C ALA A 145 -18.78 -26.71 4.06
N ILE A 146 -19.57 -26.95 3.01
CA ILE A 146 -20.99 -27.28 3.02
C ILE A 146 -21.30 -27.78 1.60
N PHE A 147 -21.50 -29.08 1.40
CA PHE A 147 -22.38 -29.61 0.34
C PHE A 147 -22.79 -31.04 0.73
N SER A 148 -23.44 -31.14 1.89
CA SER A 148 -24.35 -32.25 2.19
C SER A 148 -25.75 -31.64 2.30
N GLY A 149 -26.37 -31.41 1.15
CA GLY A 149 -27.77 -31.03 1.01
C GLY A 149 -28.46 -32.09 0.16
N LYS A 150 -29.06 -33.07 0.84
CA LYS A 150 -29.78 -34.22 0.29
C LYS A 150 -31.15 -33.76 -0.23
N LYS A 151 -31.48 -34.06 -1.49
CA LYS A 151 -32.82 -34.50 -1.92
C LYS A 151 -32.72 -35.26 -3.24
#